data_AF-A0A932KF31-F1
#
_entry.id   AF-A0A932KF31-F1
#
_cell.length_a   1.000
_cell.length_b   1.000
_cell.length_c   1.000
_cell.angle_alpha   90.00
_cell.angle_beta   90.00
_cell.angle_gamma   90.00
#
_symmetry.space_group_name_H-M   'P 1'
#
loop_
_entity.id
_entity.type
_entity.pdbx_description
1 polymer ?
#
loop_
_entity_poly.entity_id
_entity_poly.type
_entity_poly.pdbx_seq_one_letter_code
_entity_poly.pdbx_strand_id
1 'polypeptide(L)'
;MKASVHSIRLAPKKANLIAKMVRGMSVPDAMEALRRTHKKGARVIEQLLRSAIANTSHNDKQDPQTMVVKTIIVNQGTAFHRGVPMARGRVRPMRKFLSHIDLTLGFPDLETKETKVTKDAPKKATKKPAAKKSSSSST
;
A
#
# COMPACT_ATOMS: atom_id res chain seq x y z
N MET A 1 3.52 -4.61 -17.92
CA MET A 1 4.07 -5.95 -17.60
C MET A 1 3.59 -6.44 -16.23
N LYS A 2 3.39 -7.76 -16.05
CA LYS A 2 3.04 -8.41 -14.78
C LYS A 2 4.13 -9.38 -14.28
N ALA A 3 4.26 -9.49 -12.96
CA ALA A 3 5.04 -10.52 -12.28
C ALA A 3 4.31 -10.95 -11.01
N SER A 4 4.37 -12.23 -10.66
CA SER A 4 3.64 -12.78 -9.50
C SER A 4 4.46 -13.82 -8.77
N VAL A 5 4.39 -13.83 -7.44
CA VAL A 5 4.94 -14.92 -6.61
C VAL A 5 3.85 -15.47 -5.71
N HIS A 6 3.75 -16.80 -5.69
CA HIS A 6 2.69 -17.51 -4.98
C HIS A 6 3.23 -18.24 -3.75
N SER A 7 2.37 -18.42 -2.75
CA SER A 7 2.60 -19.28 -1.59
C SER A 7 3.82 -18.88 -0.75
N ILE A 8 4.02 -17.58 -0.54
CA ILE A 8 5.07 -17.07 0.34
C ILE A 8 4.66 -17.21 1.80
N ARG A 9 5.54 -17.76 2.66
CA ARG A 9 5.35 -17.80 4.12
C ARG A 9 5.55 -16.40 4.74
N LEU A 10 4.57 -15.54 4.52
CA LEU A 10 4.47 -14.20 5.07
C LEU A 10 2.98 -13.84 5.26
N ALA A 11 2.67 -13.21 6.39
CA ALA A 11 1.31 -12.75 6.62
C ALA A 11 0.98 -11.59 5.65
N PRO A 12 -0.19 -11.60 4.97
CA PRO A 12 -0.55 -10.59 3.98
C PRO A 12 -0.45 -9.15 4.52
N LYS A 13 -0.84 -8.92 5.78
CA LYS A 13 -0.74 -7.60 6.43
C LYS A 13 0.69 -7.05 6.48
N LYS A 14 1.70 -7.92 6.69
CA LYS A 14 3.12 -7.51 6.76
C LYS A 14 3.68 -7.20 5.37
N ALA A 15 3.25 -7.92 4.34
CA ALA A 15 3.61 -7.63 2.95
C ALA A 15 2.93 -6.35 2.45
N ASN A 16 1.64 -6.16 2.78
CA ASN A 16 0.86 -4.99 2.37
C ASN A 16 1.43 -3.67 2.87
N LEU A 17 2.00 -3.64 4.08
CA LEU A 17 2.64 -2.44 4.62
C LEU A 17 3.76 -1.95 3.69
N ILE A 18 4.56 -2.87 3.14
CA ILE A 18 5.68 -2.56 2.26
C ILE A 18 5.20 -2.31 0.83
N ALA A 19 4.22 -3.10 0.36
CA ALA A 19 3.61 -2.89 -0.95
C ALA A 19 2.97 -1.50 -1.07
N LYS A 20 2.36 -0.99 0.01
CA LYS A 20 1.79 0.37 0.05
C LYS A 20 2.86 1.45 -0.04
N MET A 21 4.03 1.22 0.55
CA MET A 21 5.16 2.16 0.51
C MET A 21 5.72 2.30 -0.91
N VAL A 22 5.82 1.20 -1.66
CA VAL A 22 6.50 1.17 -2.97
C VAL A 22 5.57 1.50 -4.14
N ARG A 23 4.26 1.45 -3.93
CA ARG A 23 3.27 1.73 -4.98
C ARG A 23 3.38 3.18 -5.47
N GLY A 24 3.46 3.36 -6.78
CA GLY A 24 3.59 4.67 -7.42
C GLY A 24 5.01 5.23 -7.48
N MET A 25 6.01 4.53 -6.93
CA MET A 25 7.42 4.91 -7.08
C MET A 25 7.97 4.49 -8.44
N SER A 26 8.99 5.21 -8.91
CA SER A 26 9.81 4.77 -10.04
C SER A 26 10.50 3.44 -9.69
N VAL A 27 10.77 2.62 -10.69
CA VAL A 27 11.50 1.35 -10.49
C VAL A 27 12.85 1.52 -9.78
N PRO A 28 13.72 2.49 -10.14
CA PRO A 28 15.00 2.68 -9.43
C PRO A 28 14.80 3.09 -7.97
N ASP A 29 13.91 4.06 -7.70
CA ASP A 29 13.64 4.52 -6.32
C ASP A 29 13.05 3.39 -5.46
N ALA A 30 12.13 2.62 -6.04
CA ALA A 30 11.54 1.44 -5.42
C ALA A 30 12.61 0.42 -5.00
N MET A 31 13.59 0.17 -5.87
CA MET A 31 14.68 -0.77 -5.59
C MET A 31 15.53 -0.31 -4.42
N GLU A 32 15.89 0.97 -4.35
CA GLU A 32 16.65 1.53 -3.24
C GLU A 32 15.88 1.53 -1.92
N ALA A 33 14.61 1.94 -1.96
CA ALA A 33 13.73 1.95 -0.79
C ALA A 33 13.58 0.53 -0.21
N LEU A 34 13.42 -0.48 -1.07
CA LEU A 34 13.33 -1.88 -0.66
C LEU A 34 14.64 -2.39 -0.05
N ARG A 35 15.80 -2.05 -0.63
CA ARG A 35 17.11 -2.45 -0.09
C ARG A 35 17.39 -1.91 1.31
N ARG A 36 16.97 -0.68 1.59
CA ARG A 36 17.18 -0.02 2.90
C ARG A 36 16.20 -0.50 3.97
N THR A 37 15.10 -1.13 3.58
CA THR A 37 14.03 -1.51 4.50
C THR A 37 14.31 -2.86 5.16
N HIS A 38 14.64 -2.86 6.46
CA HIS A 38 14.91 -4.08 7.25
C HIS A 38 13.64 -4.86 7.65
N LYS A 39 12.86 -5.32 6.66
CA LYS A 39 11.69 -6.19 6.88
C LYS A 39 11.73 -7.37 5.93
N LYS A 40 11.30 -8.55 6.39
CA LYS A 40 11.24 -9.77 5.56
C LYS A 40 10.47 -9.57 4.25
N GLY A 41 9.37 -8.81 4.28
CA GLY A 41 8.58 -8.55 3.07
C GLY A 41 9.30 -7.69 2.04
N ALA A 42 10.26 -6.85 2.45
CA ALA A 42 11.04 -6.03 1.52
C ALA A 42 11.94 -6.91 0.66
N ARG A 43 12.65 -7.87 1.26
CA ARG A 43 13.47 -8.84 0.54
C ARG A 43 12.67 -9.66 -0.49
N VAL A 44 11.43 -10.03 -0.14
CA VAL A 44 10.55 -10.78 -1.06
C VAL A 44 10.10 -9.91 -2.23
N ILE A 45 9.66 -8.67 -1.96
CA ILE A 45 9.20 -7.74 -3.00
C ILE A 45 10.37 -7.29 -3.88
N GLU A 46 11.58 -7.12 -3.32
CA GLU A 46 12.80 -6.82 -4.06
C GLU A 46 13.11 -7.91 -5.10
N GLN A 47 13.03 -9.18 -4.70
CA GLN A 47 13.22 -10.31 -5.63
C GLN A 47 12.16 -10.32 -6.73
N LEU A 48 10.89 -10.05 -6.38
CA LEU A 48 9.80 -9.94 -7.35
C LEU A 48 10.03 -8.78 -8.34
N LEU A 49 10.47 -7.62 -7.84
CA LEU A 49 10.77 -6.45 -8.67
C LEU A 49 11.95 -6.71 -9.62
N ARG A 50 13.01 -7.36 -9.14
CA ARG A 50 14.13 -7.81 -9.99
C ARG A 50 13.67 -8.73 -11.12
N SER A 51 12.78 -9.68 -10.82
CA SER A 51 12.20 -10.56 -11.84
C SER A 51 11.36 -9.77 -12.85
N ALA A 52 10.57 -8.79 -12.41
CA ALA A 52 9.79 -7.94 -13.30
C ALA A 52 10.67 -7.10 -14.23
N ILE A 53 11.78 -6.55 -13.73
CA ILE A 53 12.77 -5.83 -14.54
C ILE A 53 13.37 -6.75 -15.60
N ALA A 54 13.81 -7.95 -15.21
CA ALA A 54 14.37 -8.92 -16.14
C ALA A 54 13.37 -9.28 -17.25
N ASN A 55 12.12 -9.55 -16.88
CA ASN A 55 11.07 -9.85 -17.85
C ASN A 55 10.86 -8.68 -18.82
N THR A 56 10.89 -7.44 -18.33
CA THR A 56 10.67 -6.23 -19.15
C THR A 56 11.77 -6.11 -20.20
N SER A 57 13.02 -6.25 -19.77
CA SER A 57 14.18 -6.15 -20.64
C SER A 57 14.20 -7.23 -21.72
N HIS A 58 13.79 -8.45 -21.38
CA HIS A 58 13.87 -9.60 -22.29
C HIS A 58 12.68 -9.69 -23.25
N ASN A 59 11.45 -9.54 -22.74
CA ASN A 59 10.24 -9.80 -23.52
C ASN A 59 9.71 -8.54 -24.20
N ASP A 60 9.62 -7.42 -23.47
CA ASP A 60 9.00 -6.19 -23.97
C ASP A 60 10.03 -5.25 -24.62
N LYS A 61 11.34 -5.50 -24.44
CA LYS A 61 12.47 -4.66 -24.90
C LYS A 61 12.32 -3.18 -24.51
N GLN A 62 11.65 -2.93 -23.40
CA GLN A 62 11.42 -1.59 -22.85
C GLN A 62 12.50 -1.26 -21.81
N ASP A 63 12.80 0.03 -21.66
CA ASP A 63 13.76 0.48 -20.66
C ASP A 63 13.11 0.48 -19.26
N PRO A 64 13.59 -0.36 -18.32
CA PRO A 64 13.04 -0.42 -16.97
C PRO A 64 13.20 0.87 -16.17
N GLN A 65 14.11 1.78 -16.54
CA GLN A 65 14.31 3.04 -15.81
C GLN A 65 13.15 4.03 -15.98
N THR A 66 12.44 3.94 -17.10
CA THR A 66 11.29 4.81 -17.40
C THR A 66 9.98 4.32 -16.79
N MET A 67 9.97 3.11 -16.22
CA MET A 67 8.77 2.48 -15.71
C MET A 67 8.47 2.86 -14.25
N VAL A 68 7.18 2.77 -13.92
CA VAL A 68 6.65 3.01 -12.58
C VAL A 68 5.95 1.76 -12.07
N VAL A 69 6.03 1.55 -10.75
CA VAL A 69 5.28 0.50 -10.05
C VAL A 69 3.80 0.92 -9.98
N LYS A 70 3.01 0.55 -11.01
CA LYS A 70 1.60 0.95 -11.13
C LYS A 70 0.75 0.33 -10.02
N THR A 71 0.83 -1.00 -9.86
CA THR A 71 0.01 -1.71 -8.88
C THR A 71 0.80 -2.84 -8.24
N ILE A 72 0.69 -2.96 -6.91
CA ILE A 72 1.08 -4.16 -6.16
C ILE A 72 -0.13 -4.63 -5.36
N ILE A 73 -0.59 -5.85 -5.62
CA ILE A 73 -1.70 -6.50 -4.93
C ILE A 73 -1.14 -7.63 -4.09
N VAL A 74 -1.53 -7.71 -2.82
CA VAL A 74 -1.19 -8.83 -1.95
C VAL A 74 -2.47 -9.54 -1.56
N ASN A 75 -2.64 -10.73 -2.12
CA ASN A 75 -3.76 -11.61 -1.84
C ASN A 75 -3.42 -12.56 -0.69
N GLN A 76 -4.44 -12.92 0.08
CA GLN A 76 -4.32 -13.93 1.12
C GLN A 76 -4.28 -15.32 0.47
N GLY A 77 -3.26 -16.12 0.82
CA GLY A 77 -3.17 -17.51 0.42
C GLY A 77 -3.74 -18.47 1.46
N THR A 78 -3.44 -19.75 1.29
CA THR A 78 -3.87 -20.80 2.23
C THR A 78 -3.29 -20.57 3.64
N ALA A 79 -4.05 -20.97 4.65
CA ALA A 79 -3.67 -20.84 6.05
C ALA A 79 -3.41 -22.20 6.68
N PHE A 80 -2.24 -22.37 7.30
CA PHE A 80 -1.96 -23.56 8.10
C PHE A 80 -2.55 -23.42 9.49
N HIS A 81 -3.38 -24.38 9.88
CA HIS A 81 -3.95 -24.45 11.22
C HIS A 81 -2.98 -25.18 12.17
N ARG A 82 -2.65 -24.55 13.30
CA ARG A 82 -1.80 -25.07 14.37
C ARG A 82 -2.50 -24.84 15.71
N GLY A 83 -2.32 -25.72 16.67
CA GLY A 83 -2.80 -25.51 18.05
C GLY A 83 -1.65 -25.01 18.92
N VAL A 84 -1.94 -24.08 19.84
CA VAL A 84 -1.03 -23.79 20.96
C VAL A 84 -1.71 -24.24 22.25
N PRO A 85 -1.04 -25.09 23.06
CA PRO A 85 -1.59 -25.54 24.33
C PRO A 85 -1.70 -24.37 25.32
N MET A 86 -2.75 -24.39 26.13
CA MET A 86 -3.06 -23.38 27.15
C MET A 86 -3.40 -24.08 28.48
N ALA A 87 -3.51 -23.29 29.55
CA ALA A 87 -3.88 -23.79 30.87
C ALA A 87 -5.23 -24.55 30.85
N ARG A 88 -5.35 -25.54 31.74
CA ARG A 88 -6.55 -26.41 31.90
C ARG A 88 -6.92 -27.20 30.63
N GLY A 89 -5.93 -27.72 29.91
CA GLY A 89 -6.15 -28.59 28.73
C GLY A 89 -6.77 -27.89 27.51
N ARG A 90 -6.82 -26.55 27.49
CA ARG A 90 -7.38 -25.78 26.37
C ARG A 90 -6.37 -25.66 25.23
N VAL A 91 -6.87 -25.51 24.00
CA VAL A 91 -6.05 -25.26 22.81
C VAL A 91 -6.55 -24.02 22.09
N ARG A 92 -5.67 -23.04 21.86
CA ARG A 92 -5.98 -21.90 20.99
C ARG A 92 -5.61 -22.20 19.55
N PRO A 93 -6.45 -21.86 18.55
CA PRO A 93 -6.07 -21.97 17.16
C PRO A 93 -5.08 -20.86 16.78
N MET A 94 -3.98 -21.24 16.14
CA MET A 94 -3.00 -20.35 15.53
C MET A 94 -2.97 -20.61 14.03
N ARG A 95 -3.26 -19.57 13.24
CA ARG A 95 -3.20 -19.63 11.77
C ARG A 95 -1.87 -19.05 11.28
N LYS A 96 -1.13 -19.82 10.48
CA LYS A 96 0.03 -19.32 9.73
C LYS A 96 -0.39 -19.09 8.28
N PHE A 97 -0.62 -17.82 7.94
CA PHE A 97 -1.05 -17.42 6.61
C PHE A 97 0.09 -17.44 5.59
N LEU A 98 -0.24 -17.85 4.37
CA LEU A 98 0.54 -17.60 3.16
C LEU A 98 0.03 -16.34 2.45
N SER A 99 0.82 -15.81 1.53
CA SER A 99 0.45 -14.68 0.67
C SER A 99 0.82 -14.94 -0.78
N HIS A 100 0.01 -14.40 -1.69
CA HIS A 100 0.30 -14.27 -3.11
C HIS A 100 0.51 -12.78 -3.42
N ILE A 101 1.57 -12.45 -4.15
CA ILE A 101 1.92 -11.06 -4.45
C ILE A 101 1.94 -10.90 -5.96
N ASP A 102 1.11 -9.99 -6.46
CA ASP A 102 1.01 -9.63 -7.87
C ASP A 102 1.53 -8.20 -8.06
N LEU A 103 2.45 -8.02 -8.99
CA LEU A 103 3.10 -6.76 -9.30
C LEU A 103 2.86 -6.43 -10.77
N THR A 104 2.46 -5.18 -11.04
CA THR A 104 2.27 -4.64 -12.38
C THR A 104 3.12 -3.40 -12.57
N LEU A 105 4.02 -3.44 -13.55
CA LEU A 105 4.78 -2.29 -14.03
C LEU A 105 4.03 -1.64 -15.20
N GLY A 106 4.01 -0.32 -15.22
CA GLY A 106 3.41 0.47 -16.30
C GLY A 106 4.15 1.78 -16.49
N PHE A 107 3.73 2.51 -17.51
CA PHE A 107 4.21 3.87 -17.74
C PHE A 107 3.48 4.85 -16.81
N PRO A 108 4.14 5.94 -16.40
CA PRO A 108 3.43 7.07 -15.81
C PRO A 108 2.41 7.57 -16.85
N ASP A 109 1.14 7.64 -16.46
CA ASP A 109 0.10 8.19 -17.32
C ASP A 109 0.44 9.70 -17.49
N LEU A 110 0.98 10.09 -18.64
CA LEU A 110 1.21 11.48 -19.01
C LEU A 110 -0.16 12.11 -19.31
N GLU A 111 -0.88 12.56 -18.28
CA GLU A 111 -1.80 13.70 -18.31
C GLU A 111 -2.47 14.01 -16.95
N THR A 112 -2.34 15.29 -16.56
CA THR A 112 -3.20 16.15 -15.70
C THR A 112 -3.51 15.74 -14.25
N LYS A 113 -2.74 16.30 -13.30
CA LYS A 113 -3.26 16.75 -12.00
C LYS A 113 -2.74 18.15 -11.63
N GLU A 114 -2.88 19.09 -12.56
CA GLU A 114 -3.12 20.48 -12.17
C GLU A 114 -4.64 20.65 -12.01
N THR A 115 -5.13 20.61 -10.77
CA THR A 115 -6.20 21.47 -10.20
C THR A 115 -6.78 20.87 -8.91
N LYS A 116 -7.10 21.78 -7.97
CA LYS A 116 -7.64 21.64 -6.59
C LYS A 116 -6.55 21.35 -5.55
N VAL A 117 -6.01 22.32 -4.80
CA VAL A 117 -6.70 23.31 -3.95
C VAL A 117 -5.86 24.59 -3.82
N THR A 118 -6.22 25.65 -4.53
CA THR A 118 -5.96 27.05 -4.16
C THR A 118 -7.04 27.88 -4.82
N LYS A 119 -8.01 28.32 -4.02
CA LYS A 119 -8.89 29.48 -4.17
C LYS A 119 -10.10 29.21 -3.29
N ASP A 120 -10.00 29.65 -2.04
CA ASP A 120 -11.12 30.25 -1.32
C ASP A 120 -10.59 30.95 -0.07
N ALA A 121 -10.35 32.25 -0.22
CA ALA A 121 -10.36 33.23 0.86
C ALA A 121 -10.79 34.58 0.24
N PRO A 122 -11.24 35.56 1.02
CA PRO A 122 -12.57 35.68 1.64
C PRO A 122 -13.30 36.95 1.12
N LYS A 123 -14.60 37.12 1.44
CA LYS A 123 -15.30 38.40 1.76
C LYS A 123 -16.82 38.30 1.53
N LYS A 124 -17.61 38.43 2.61
CA LYS A 124 -18.43 39.64 2.83
C LYS A 124 -18.96 39.67 4.26
N ALA A 125 -18.56 40.71 4.99
CA ALA A 125 -19.22 41.16 6.21
C ALA A 125 -20.43 42.01 5.82
N THR A 126 -21.57 41.80 6.48
CA THR A 126 -22.61 42.82 6.70
C THR A 126 -22.92 42.90 8.19
N LYS A 127 -23.05 44.14 8.67
CA LYS A 127 -23.04 44.60 10.06
C LYS A 127 -24.44 44.53 10.72
N LYS A 128 -24.49 44.11 12.01
CA LYS A 128 -25.22 44.62 13.23
C LYS A 128 -26.72 45.03 13.14
N PRO A 129 -27.55 45.05 14.24
CA PRO A 129 -27.20 45.05 15.66
C PRO A 129 -28.10 44.28 16.68
N ALA A 130 -27.69 44.41 17.94
CA ALA A 130 -28.12 43.81 19.20
C ALA A 130 -29.56 44.04 19.68
N ALA A 131 -30.11 43.13 20.52
CA ALA A 131 -30.65 43.45 21.87
C ALA A 131 -31.21 42.21 22.64
N LYS A 132 -30.62 41.98 23.83
CA LYS A 132 -31.18 41.68 25.17
C LYS A 132 -32.27 40.61 25.43
N LYS A 133 -31.92 39.72 26.40
CA LYS A 133 -32.69 39.17 27.57
C LYS A 133 -33.81 38.14 27.23
N SER A 134 -34.07 37.05 27.95
CA SER A 134 -33.85 36.67 29.36
C SER A 134 -34.07 35.15 29.60
N SER A 135 -33.47 34.64 30.67
CA SER A 135 -34.04 33.69 31.67
C SER A 135 -34.49 32.26 31.31
N SER A 136 -33.70 31.29 31.81
CA SER A 136 -34.07 30.17 32.71
C SER A 136 -35.14 29.11 32.37
N SER A 137 -34.70 27.85 32.61
CA SER A 137 -35.36 26.75 33.35
C SER A 137 -36.18 25.67 32.61
N SER A 138 -36.00 24.43 33.13
CA SER A 138 -36.77 23.17 32.94
C SER A 138 -36.71 22.53 31.54
N THR A 139 -36.41 21.24 31.35
CA THR A 139 -36.68 20.02 32.13
C THR A 139 -35.59 18.98 31.85
#